data_AF-A0A832R3F8-F1
#
_entry.id   AF-A0A832R3F8-F1
#
_cell.length_a   1.000
_cell.length_b   1.000
_cell.length_c   1.000
_cell.angle_alpha   90.00
_cell.angle_beta   90.00
_cell.angle_gamma   90.00
#
_symmetry.space_group_name_H-M   'P 1'
#
loop_
_entity.id
_entity.type
_entity.pdbx_description
1 polymer ?
#
loop_
_entity_poly.entity_id
_entity_poly.type
_entity_poly.pdbx_seq_one_letter_code
_entity_poly.pdbx_strand_id
1 'polypeptide(L)'
;MWIRSQDKEVLTNGDIIYYCHKYGMYTEIRCGKAGISDDYDLVLAAYSTKEKALKVLDEIQKLIYDYQLGGVFQMPQDDEVEA
;
A
#
# COMPACT_ATOMS: atom_id res chain seq x y z
N MET A 1 -0.72 -1.36 11.01
CA MET A 1 0.34 -0.34 11.23
C MET A 1 -0.28 1.05 11.27
N TRP A 2 0.14 1.92 12.19
CA TRP A 2 -0.30 3.32 12.20
C TRP A 2 0.39 4.13 11.10
N ILE A 3 -0.38 4.77 10.23
CA ILE A 3 0.09 5.61 9.14
C ILE A 3 -0.73 6.89 9.05
N ARG A 4 -0.05 7.98 8.72
CA ARG A 4 -0.65 9.31 8.58
C ARG A 4 -0.78 9.66 7.10
N SER A 5 -1.91 10.25 6.71
CA SER A 5 -2.15 10.75 5.35
C SER A 5 -1.16 11.85 4.98
N GLN A 6 -1.03 12.08 3.67
CA GLN A 6 -0.13 13.08 3.10
C GLN A 6 -0.50 14.51 3.52
N ASP A 7 -1.79 14.82 3.62
CA ASP A 7 -2.33 16.10 4.12
C ASP A 7 -2.25 16.23 5.65
N LYS A 8 -1.88 15.16 6.35
CA LYS A 8 -1.73 15.03 7.81
C LYS A 8 -3.03 15.09 8.61
N GLU A 9 -4.18 15.16 7.95
CA GLU A 9 -5.48 15.27 8.60
C GLU A 9 -5.97 13.92 9.14
N VAL A 10 -5.49 12.81 8.57
CA VAL A 10 -5.91 11.47 8.96
C VAL A 10 -4.74 10.67 9.53
N LEU A 11 -4.97 10.01 10.65
CA LEU A 11 -4.09 8.99 11.23
C LEU A 11 -4.92 7.71 11.39
N THR A 12 -4.51 6.64 10.73
CA THR A 12 -5.26 5.37 10.72
C THR A 12 -4.36 4.18 11.02
N ASN A 13 -4.95 3.10 11.51
CA ASN A 13 -4.28 1.82 11.67
C ASN A 13 -4.77 0.88 10.56
N GLY A 14 -3.92 0.62 9.57
CA GLY A 14 -4.21 -0.23 8.43
C GLY A 14 -3.74 -1.66 8.62
N ASP A 15 -4.58 -2.62 8.21
CA ASP A 15 -4.17 -4.02 8.05
C ASP A 15 -3.50 -4.22 6.68
N ILE A 16 -3.99 -3.49 5.67
CA ILE A 16 -3.44 -3.50 4.30
C ILE A 16 -3.16 -2.08 3.82
N ILE A 17 -2.05 -1.92 3.12
CA ILE A 17 -1.67 -0.69 2.42
C ILE A 17 -1.28 -1.10 1.00
N TYR A 18 -1.88 -0.47 0.00
CA TYR A 18 -1.69 -0.90 -1.39
C TYR A 18 -1.81 0.26 -2.37
N TYR A 19 -1.24 0.02 -3.55
CA TYR A 19 -1.38 0.88 -4.72
C TYR A 19 -2.74 0.69 -5.39
N CYS A 20 -3.46 1.78 -5.63
CA CYS A 20 -4.72 1.76 -6.34
C CYS A 20 -4.67 2.69 -7.55
N HIS A 21 -5.18 2.20 -8.69
CA HIS A 21 -5.37 2.99 -9.89
C HIS A 21 -6.81 2.85 -10.38
N LYS A 22 -7.71 3.69 -9.88
CA LYS A 22 -9.12 3.67 -10.30
C LYS A 22 -9.28 4.37 -11.65
N TYR A 23 -9.74 3.60 -12.64
CA TYR A 23 -10.22 4.05 -13.96
C TYR A 23 -9.29 4.99 -14.74
N GLY A 24 -7.97 4.92 -14.56
CA GLY A 24 -7.04 5.82 -15.26
C GLY A 24 -7.01 7.26 -14.72
N MET A 25 -7.79 7.57 -13.68
CA MET A 25 -7.97 8.94 -13.19
C MET A 25 -7.07 9.26 -12.00
N TYR A 26 -6.90 8.32 -11.09
CA TYR A 26 -6.20 8.56 -9.83
C TYR A 26 -5.12 7.52 -9.61
N THR A 27 -3.94 7.98 -9.21
CA THR A 27 -2.84 7.12 -8.79
C THR A 27 -2.63 7.35 -7.31
N GLU A 28 -3.01 6.37 -6.48
CA GLU A 28 -3.16 6.57 -5.04
C GLU A 28 -2.51 5.45 -4.24
N ILE A 29 -2.13 5.79 -3.00
CA ILE A 29 -1.88 4.81 -1.95
C ILE A 29 -3.08 4.81 -1.03
N ARG A 30 -3.66 3.62 -0.82
CA ARG A 30 -4.84 3.41 0.02
C ARG A 30 -4.53 2.53 1.21
N CYS A 31 -5.35 2.68 2.24
CA CYS A 31 -5.29 1.92 3.48
C CYS A 31 -6.65 1.29 3.75
N GLY A 32 -6.67 -0.02 3.96
CA GLY A 32 -7.88 -0.80 4.13
C GLY A 32 -7.80 -1.82 5.25
N LYS A 33 -8.84 -2.65 5.32
CA LYS A 33 -8.90 -3.84 6.17
C LYS A 33 -8.98 -5.09 5.31
N ALA A 34 -8.20 -6.10 5.64
CA ALA A 34 -8.22 -7.36 4.91
C ALA A 34 -9.62 -7.99 4.95
N GLY A 35 -10.12 -8.44 3.79
CA GLY A 35 -11.45 -9.05 3.66
C GLY A 35 -12.64 -8.08 3.62
N ILE A 36 -12.39 -6.77 3.54
CA ILE A 36 -13.41 -5.74 3.32
C ILE A 36 -13.29 -5.20 1.89
N SER A 37 -14.42 -4.78 1.30
CA SER A 37 -14.44 -4.10 0.00
C SER A 37 -13.60 -2.81 0.02
N ASP A 38 -12.94 -2.55 -1.11
CA ASP A 38 -12.09 -1.38 -1.36
C ASP A 38 -12.84 -0.04 -1.35
N ASP A 39 -14.17 -0.06 -1.42
CA ASP A 39 -15.01 1.13 -1.38
C ASP A 39 -14.95 1.85 -0.02
N TYR A 40 -14.51 1.16 1.03
CA TYR A 40 -14.33 1.74 2.36
C TYR A 40 -12.88 2.11 2.67
N ASP A 41 -11.98 1.95 1.71
CA ASP A 41 -10.57 2.21 1.95
C ASP A 41 -10.26 3.71 1.98
N LEU A 42 -9.42 4.08 2.93
CA LEU A 42 -8.96 5.45 3.10
C LEU A 42 -7.87 5.75 2.07
N VAL A 43 -8.03 6.85 1.33
CA VAL A 43 -6.94 7.40 0.51
C VAL A 43 -5.91 8.07 1.42
N LEU A 44 -4.68 7.55 1.42
CA LEU A 44 -3.58 8.11 2.20
C LEU A 44 -2.84 9.21 1.44
N ALA A 45 -2.68 9.04 0.12
CA ALA A 45 -1.94 9.97 -0.73
C ALA A 45 -2.31 9.76 -2.20
N ALA A 46 -2.20 10.84 -2.99
CA ALA A 46 -2.31 10.81 -4.44
C ALA A 46 -0.98 11.24 -5.08
N TYR A 47 -0.62 10.60 -6.19
CA TYR A 47 0.63 10.82 -6.91
C TYR A 47 0.36 11.11 -8.38
N SER A 48 1.29 11.83 -9.01
CA SER A 48 1.17 12.17 -10.43
C SER A 48 1.45 10.98 -11.37
N THR A 49 2.18 9.96 -10.92
CA THR A 49 2.52 8.78 -11.72
C THR A 49 2.54 7.50 -10.87
N LYS A 50 2.39 6.35 -11.54
CA LYS A 50 2.47 5.01 -10.93
C LYS A 50 3.81 4.77 -10.25
N GLU A 51 4.91 5.15 -10.89
CA GLU A 51 6.27 4.93 -10.37
C GLU A 51 6.48 5.66 -9.04
N LYS A 52 5.94 6.87 -8.91
CA LYS A 52 6.02 7.63 -7.64
C LYS A 52 5.23 6.95 -6.53
N ALA A 53 4.02 6.45 -6.83
CA ALA A 53 3.21 5.74 -5.84
C ALA A 53 3.89 4.45 -5.39
N LEU A 54 4.38 3.63 -6.33
CA LEU A 54 5.08 2.39 -6.03
C LEU A 54 6.36 2.63 -5.21
N LYS A 55 7.16 3.65 -5.55
CA LYS A 55 8.34 3.99 -4.77
C LYS A 55 8.01 4.30 -3.30
N VAL A 56 6.90 4.99 -3.03
CA VAL A 56 6.47 5.24 -1.64
C VAL A 56 5.98 3.97 -0.97
N LEU A 57 5.30 3.08 -1.69
CA LEU A 57 4.92 1.78 -1.15
C LEU A 57 6.15 0.95 -0.77
N ASP A 58 7.20 0.96 -1.60
CA ASP A 58 8.49 0.32 -1.32
C ASP A 58 9.19 0.93 -0.10
N GLU A 59 9.18 2.27 0.03
CA GLU A 59 9.74 2.97 1.20
C GLU A 59 8.98 2.63 2.49
N ILE A 60 7.64 2.54 2.44
CA ILE A 60 6.82 2.10 3.57
C ILE A 60 7.17 0.66 3.94
N GLN A 61 7.24 -0.24 2.96
CA GLN A 61 7.62 -1.62 3.17
C GLN A 61 9.03 -1.70 3.80
N LYS A 62 10.01 -0.94 3.30
CA LYS A 62 11.34 -0.85 3.88
C LYS A 62 11.33 -0.38 5.33
N LEU A 63 10.54 0.65 5.66
CA LEU A 63 10.40 1.12 7.03
C LEU A 63 9.76 0.06 7.94
N ILE A 64 8.80 -0.72 7.45
CA ILE A 64 8.24 -1.86 8.20
C ILE A 64 9.34 -2.89 8.51
N TYR A 65 10.13 -3.28 7.50
CA TYR A 65 11.24 -4.22 7.65
C TYR A 65 12.31 -3.73 8.63
N ASP A 66 12.74 -2.47 8.46
CA ASP A 66 13.86 -1.89 9.20
C ASP A 66 13.51 -1.68 10.69
N TYR A 67 12.23 -1.41 11.02
CA TYR A 67 11.83 -1.09 12.39
C TYR A 67 11.32 -2.29 13.24
N GLN A 68 10.77 -3.40 12.69
CA GLN A 68 10.47 -4.63 13.48
C GLN A 68 10.34 -5.96 12.67
N LEU A 69 11.24 -6.93 12.96
CA LEU A 69 11.03 -8.40 13.04
C LEU A 69 10.45 -9.19 11.83
N GLY A 70 11.34 -9.80 11.01
CA GLY A 70 11.04 -11.03 10.26
C GLY A 70 10.62 -10.83 8.80
N GLY A 71 11.21 -11.62 7.91
CA GLY A 71 11.13 -11.45 6.46
C GLY A 71 9.69 -11.42 5.89
N VAL A 72 9.40 -10.33 5.18
CA VAL A 72 8.75 -10.24 3.87
C VAL A 72 8.68 -11.53 3.07
N PHE A 73 7.71 -12.41 3.30
CA PHE A 73 7.40 -13.49 2.37
C PHE A 73 6.50 -12.95 1.25
N GLN A 74 7.07 -12.81 0.06
CA GLN A 74 6.32 -12.49 -1.16
C GLN A 74 5.70 -13.77 -1.70
N MET A 75 4.41 -13.75 -2.03
CA MET A 75 3.81 -14.88 -2.73
C MET A 75 4.39 -14.96 -4.14
N PRO A 76 4.88 -16.15 -4.57
CA PRO A 76 5.35 -16.34 -5.92
C PRO A 76 4.20 -16.10 -6.90
N GLN A 77 4.51 -15.53 -8.05
CA GLN A 77 3.57 -15.37 -9.16
C GLN A 77 3.26 -16.72 -9.81
N ASP A 78 2.17 -16.83 -10.56
CA ASP A 78 1.76 -18.10 -11.20
C ASP A 78 2.87 -18.69 -12.10
N ASP A 79 3.66 -17.84 -12.75
CA ASP A 79 4.81 -18.20 -13.58
C ASP A 79 6.07 -18.59 -12.78
N GLU A 80 6.09 -18.37 -11.47
CA GLU A 80 7.15 -18.78 -10.54
C GLU A 80 6.82 -20.11 -9.82
N VAL A 81 5.60 -20.63 -9.99
CA VAL A 81 5.09 -21.84 -9.33
C VAL A 81 5.05 -23.06 -10.27
N GLU A 82 4.92 -22.86 -11.58
CA GLU A 82 4.82 -23.94 -12.57
C GLU A 82 6.15 -24.11 -13.34
N ALA A 83 6.77 -25.30 -13.21
CA ALA A 83 7.96 -25.74 -13.96
C ALA A 83 7.62 -26.88 -14.94
#